data_AF-I4YY76-F1
#
_entry.id   AF-I4YY76-F1
#
_cell.length_a   1.000
_cell.length_b   1.000
_cell.length_c   1.000
_cell.angle_alpha   90.00
_cell.angle_beta   90.00
_cell.angle_gamma   90.00
#
_symmetry.space_group_name_H-M   'P 1'
#
loop_
_entity.id
_entity.type
_entity.pdbx_description
1 polymer ?
#
loop_
_entity_poly.entity_id
_entity_poly.type
_entity_poly.pdbx_seq_one_letter_code
_entity_poly.pdbx_strand_id
1 'polypeptide(L)'
;MNAMPKVLVVDDGDRDPDSALSMELAGMGYASVTTPFEAADDVLALIPSPAAVVLQMPRRAGWAERRRFLELANRLRKNLAESGTPVILTGGVSGAVTMLQNQLSMHAVAAQDI
;
A
#
# COMPACT_ATOMS: atom_id res chain seq x y z
N MET A 1 -5.55 -22.75 -6.21
CA MET A 1 -5.82 -22.23 -4.85
C MET A 1 -5.87 -20.72 -4.99
N ASN A 2 -7.04 -20.09 -4.84
CA ASN A 2 -7.22 -18.65 -5.10
C ASN A 2 -6.54 -17.89 -3.96
N ALA A 3 -5.27 -17.52 -4.16
CA ALA A 3 -4.49 -16.84 -3.14
C ALA A 3 -5.07 -15.44 -2.96
N MET A 4 -5.55 -15.14 -1.75
CA MET A 4 -6.15 -13.85 -1.42
C MET A 4 -5.18 -12.72 -1.82
N PRO A 5 -5.59 -11.74 -2.64
CA PRO A 5 -4.72 -10.67 -3.08
C PRO A 5 -4.13 -9.92 -1.88
N LYS A 6 -2.80 -9.82 -1.83
CA LYS A 6 -2.08 -9.23 -0.70
C LYS A 6 -1.89 -7.73 -0.92
N VAL A 7 -2.23 -6.91 0.06
CA VAL A 7 -1.98 -5.48 0.09
C VAL A 7 -0.85 -5.21 1.08
N LEU A 8 0.25 -4.65 0.58
CA LEU A 8 1.38 -4.27 1.42
C LEU A 8 1.11 -2.89 2.03
N VAL A 9 1.18 -2.79 3.34
CA VAL A 9 0.96 -1.56 4.09
C VAL A 9 2.30 -1.15 4.70
N VAL A 10 2.82 0.00 4.32
CA VAL A 10 4.08 0.54 4.82
C VAL A 10 3.77 1.65 5.81
N ASP A 11 4.27 1.53 7.03
CA ASP A 11 4.11 2.52 8.10
C ASP A 11 5.47 2.87 8.73
N ASP A 12 5.56 3.94 9.51
CA ASP A 12 6.81 4.38 10.16
C ASP A 12 7.19 3.50 11.37
N GLY A 13 6.30 2.60 11.81
CA GLY A 13 6.49 1.76 12.98
C GLY A 13 5.75 2.27 14.21
N ASP A 14 5.03 3.39 14.10
CA ASP A 14 4.09 3.91 15.09
C ASP A 14 2.80 3.08 14.98
N ARG A 15 2.87 1.85 15.51
CA ARG A 15 1.78 0.88 15.38
C ARG A 15 0.60 1.28 16.25
N ASP A 16 -0.51 1.62 15.61
CA ASP A 16 -1.81 1.19 16.11
C ASP A 16 -1.93 -0.33 15.83
N PRO A 17 -1.90 -1.19 16.88
CA PRO A 17 -1.86 -2.65 16.73
C PRO A 17 -3.15 -3.24 16.12
N ASP A 18 -4.21 -2.44 16.03
CA ASP A 18 -5.51 -2.78 15.46
C ASP A 18 -5.85 -1.76 14.36
N SER A 19 -4.96 -1.65 13.36
CA SER A 19 -5.15 -0.69 12.29
C SER A 19 -6.43 -1.06 11.53
N ALA A 20 -7.48 -0.25 11.66
CA ALA A 20 -8.79 -0.45 11.02
C ALA A 20 -8.67 -0.86 9.54
N LEU A 21 -7.59 -0.43 8.87
CA LEU A 21 -7.24 -0.83 7.51
C LEU A 21 -7.19 -2.35 7.28
N SER A 22 -6.59 -3.12 8.20
CA SER A 22 -6.47 -4.58 8.05
C SER A 22 -7.84 -5.25 8.13
N MET A 23 -8.72 -4.74 9.00
CA MET A 23 -10.09 -5.21 9.13
C MET A 23 -10.92 -4.87 7.89
N GLU A 24 -10.76 -3.65 7.35
CA GLU A 24 -11.40 -3.22 6.11
C GLU A 24 -10.90 -4.03 4.89
N LEU A 25 -9.60 -4.27 4.78
CA LEU A 25 -9.00 -5.10 3.73
C LEU A 25 -9.50 -6.54 3.81
N ALA A 26 -9.53 -7.13 5.01
CA ALA A 26 -10.09 -8.46 5.22
C ALA A 26 -11.59 -8.51 4.85
N GLY A 27 -12.35 -7.46 5.17
CA GLY A 27 -13.76 -7.33 4.78
C GLY A 27 -13.98 -7.26 3.26
N MET A 28 -13.00 -6.74 2.52
CA MET A 28 -13.00 -6.72 1.05
C MET A 28 -12.38 -7.99 0.42
N GLY A 29 -11.89 -8.94 1.21
CA GLY A 29 -11.24 -10.15 0.72
C GLY A 29 -9.78 -9.93 0.26
N TYR A 30 -9.07 -8.98 0.87
CA TYR A 30 -7.64 -8.74 0.67
C TYR A 30 -6.86 -9.08 1.94
N ALA A 31 -5.68 -9.69 1.79
CA ALA A 31 -4.80 -9.95 2.91
C ALA A 31 -3.89 -8.73 3.12
N SER A 32 -3.93 -8.07 4.27
CA SER A 32 -3.01 -6.99 4.58
C SER A 32 -1.70 -7.53 5.14
N VAL A 33 -0.58 -6.96 4.70
CA VAL A 33 0.74 -7.22 5.29
C VAL A 33 1.33 -5.88 5.68
N THR A 34 1.49 -5.64 6.98
CA THR A 34 2.08 -4.40 7.47
C THR A 34 3.59 -4.56 7.66
N THR A 35 4.37 -3.64 7.10
CA THR A 35 5.82 -3.61 7.20
C THR A 35 6.30 -2.20 7.55
N PRO A 36 7.38 -2.04 8.35
CA PRO A 36 7.96 -0.72 8.56
C PRO A 36 8.59 -0.19 7.25
N PHE A 37 8.71 1.14 7.17
CA PHE A 37 9.34 1.86 6.05
C PHE A 37 10.66 1.22 5.59
N GLU A 38 11.53 0.87 6.52
CA GLU A 38 12.86 0.31 6.24
C GLU A 38 12.81 -1.10 5.64
N ALA A 39 11.77 -1.88 5.97
CA ALA A 39 11.58 -3.24 5.48
C ALA A 39 10.57 -3.31 4.32
N ALA A 40 10.13 -2.19 3.78
CA ALA A 40 9.19 -2.16 2.66
C ALA A 40 9.75 -2.86 1.43
N ASP A 41 11.02 -2.60 1.10
CA ASP A 41 11.71 -3.20 -0.05
C ASP A 41 11.94 -4.71 0.16
N ASP A 42 12.37 -5.09 1.36
CA ASP A 42 12.63 -6.49 1.74
C ASP A 42 11.35 -7.34 1.70
N VAL A 43 10.24 -6.82 2.24
CA VAL A 43 8.94 -7.49 2.18
C VAL A 43 8.38 -7.51 0.76
N LEU A 44 8.65 -6.49 -0.05
CA LEU A 44 8.27 -6.51 -1.46
C LEU A 44 9.06 -7.57 -2.25
N ALA A 45 10.34 -7.78 -1.93
CA ALA A 45 11.13 -8.88 -2.50
C ALA A 45 10.58 -10.26 -2.10
N LEU A 46 10.00 -10.38 -0.90
CA LEU A 46 9.31 -11.59 -0.44
C LEU A 46 7.90 -11.76 -1.03
N ILE A 47 7.24 -10.66 -1.42
CA ILE A 47 5.89 -10.64 -1.98
C ILE A 47 5.95 -9.92 -3.35
N PRO A 48 6.42 -10.61 -4.41
CA PRO A 48 6.74 -9.97 -5.69
C PRO A 48 5.53 -9.44 -6.47
N SER A 49 4.31 -9.81 -6.08
CA SER A 49 3.08 -9.31 -6.73
C SER A 49 2.02 -8.99 -5.69
N PRO A 50 2.16 -7.89 -4.93
CA PRO A 50 1.07 -7.36 -4.15
C PRO A 50 0.01 -6.78 -5.10
N ALA A 51 -1.25 -6.86 -4.69
CA ALA A 51 -2.35 -6.22 -5.41
C ALA A 51 -2.27 -4.68 -5.33
N ALA A 52 -1.71 -4.16 -4.24
CA ALA A 52 -1.45 -2.73 -4.06
C ALA A 52 -0.44 -2.51 -2.93
N VAL A 53 0.22 -1.36 -2.95
CA VAL A 53 1.08 -0.89 -1.86
C VAL A 53 0.52 0.40 -1.29
N VAL A 54 0.30 0.44 0.02
CA VAL A 54 -0.27 1.57 0.74
C VAL A 54 0.78 2.10 1.72
N LEU A 55 1.29 3.30 1.47
CA LEU A 55 2.20 4.00 2.38
C LEU A 55 1.39 4.92 3.29
N GLN A 56 1.30 4.57 4.56
CA GLN A 56 0.68 5.39 5.59
C GLN A 56 1.72 6.33 6.19
N MET A 57 1.53 7.63 5.97
CA MET A 57 2.30 8.66 6.64
C MET A 57 1.69 8.96 8.00
N PRO A 58 2.51 9.03 9.06
CA PRO A 58 2.05 9.50 10.36
C PRO A 58 1.49 10.93 10.24
N ARG A 59 0.33 11.19 10.85
CA ARG A 59 -0.24 12.56 10.89
C ARG A 59 0.69 13.57 11.57
N ARG A 60 1.55 13.11 12.48
CA ARG A 60 2.53 13.91 13.21
C ARG A 60 3.94 13.87 12.60
N ALA A 61 4.11 13.23 11.44
CA ALA A 61 5.41 13.13 10.79
C ALA A 61 5.98 14.52 10.50
N GLY A 62 7.25 14.71 10.87
CA GLY A 62 7.98 15.93 10.54
C GLY A 62 8.17 16.08 9.03
N TRP A 63 8.68 17.24 8.59
CA TRP A 63 8.94 17.46 7.16
C TRP A 63 9.99 16.49 6.59
N ALA A 64 10.94 16.06 7.43
CA ALA A 64 11.96 15.08 7.08
C ALA A 64 11.38 13.68 6.82
N GLU A 65 10.56 13.14 7.72
CA GLU A 65 9.86 11.85 7.52
C GLU A 65 8.95 11.91 6.29
N ARG A 66 8.17 12.99 6.16
CA ARG A 66 7.24 13.13 5.02
C ARG A 66 7.98 13.10 3.69
N ARG A 67 9.16 13.72 3.61
CA ARG A 67 10.02 13.66 2.42
C ARG A 67 10.54 12.25 2.18
N ARG A 68 10.97 11.52 3.21
CA ARG A 68 11.42 10.11 3.09
C ARG A 68 10.30 9.21 2.55
N PHE A 69 9.08 9.35 3.06
CA PHE A 69 7.91 8.62 2.56
C PHE A 69 7.55 8.97 1.11
N LEU A 70 7.63 10.24 0.72
CA LEU A 70 7.44 10.64 -0.69
C LEU A 70 8.50 10.02 -1.60
N GLU A 71 9.76 10.01 -1.17
CA GLU A 71 10.85 9.39 -1.94
C GLU A 71 10.68 7.88 -2.08
N LEU A 72 10.29 7.19 -1.01
CA LEU A 72 9.98 5.75 -1.06
C LEU A 72 8.77 5.47 -1.95
N ALA A 73 7.68 6.22 -1.82
CA ALA A 73 6.51 6.07 -2.69
C ALA A 73 6.89 6.22 -4.16
N ASN A 74 7.73 7.20 -4.49
CA ASN A 74 8.18 7.42 -5.86
C ASN A 74 9.10 6.29 -6.36
N ARG A 75 9.99 5.76 -5.51
CA ARG A 75 10.83 4.59 -5.84
C ARG A 75 9.99 3.33 -6.05
N LEU A 76 9.05 3.07 -5.17
CA LEU A 76 8.12 1.94 -5.27
C LEU A 76 7.27 2.06 -6.53
N ARG A 77 6.72 3.25 -6.83
CA ARG A 77 5.98 3.48 -8.08
C ARG A 77 6.81 3.15 -9.32
N LYS A 78 8.10 3.47 -9.34
CA LYS A 78 8.98 3.13 -10.46
C LYS A 78 9.22 1.63 -10.59
N ASN A 79 9.54 0.95 -9.48
CA ASN A 79 9.76 -0.51 -9.49
C ASN A 79 8.48 -1.28 -9.82
N LEU A 80 7.34 -0.83 -9.29
CA LEU A 80 6.06 -1.49 -9.44
C LEU A 80 5.27 -1.07 -10.68
N ALA A 81 5.68 0.01 -11.36
CA ALA A 81 5.14 0.36 -12.68
C ALA A 81 5.31 -0.78 -13.68
N GLU A 82 6.42 -1.53 -13.59
CA GLU A 82 6.66 -2.70 -14.44
C GLU A 82 5.71 -3.86 -14.14
N SER A 83 5.27 -3.98 -12.89
CA SER A 83 4.33 -5.03 -12.44
C SER A 83 2.86 -4.60 -12.46
N GLY A 84 2.57 -3.33 -12.80
CA GLY A 84 1.21 -2.77 -12.78
C GLY A 84 0.60 -2.60 -11.37
N THR A 85 1.42 -2.66 -10.31
CA THR A 85 0.90 -2.56 -8.93
C THR A 85 0.73 -1.09 -8.51
N PRO A 86 -0.48 -0.65 -8.13
CA PRO A 86 -0.72 0.71 -7.68
C PRO A 86 -0.08 0.98 -6.32
N VAL A 87 0.55 2.15 -6.19
CA VAL A 87 1.16 2.63 -4.94
C VAL A 87 0.41 3.87 -4.48
N ILE A 88 -0.15 3.81 -3.28
CA ILE A 88 -1.05 4.81 -2.70
C ILE A 88 -0.38 5.41 -1.47
N LEU A 89 -0.30 6.73 -1.40
CA LEU A 89 0.23 7.47 -0.26
C LEU A 89 -0.93 8.08 0.53
N THR A 90 -1.03 7.79 1.82
CA THR A 90 -2.14 8.22 2.68
C THR A 90 -1.59 8.97 3.88
N GLY A 91 -2.28 10.03 4.31
CA GLY A 91 -1.98 10.76 5.56
C GLY A 91 -2.76 10.23 6.77
N GLY A 92 -3.20 8.98 6.73
CA GLY A 92 -3.96 8.32 7.80
C GLY A 92 -4.89 7.19 7.32
N VAL A 93 -5.31 6.36 8.27
CA VAL A 93 -6.06 5.10 8.04
C VAL A 93 -7.36 5.33 7.26
N SER A 94 -8.12 6.37 7.60
CA SER A 94 -9.53 6.56 7.16
C SER A 94 -9.75 6.82 5.65
N GLY A 95 -8.71 6.99 4.84
CA GLY A 95 -8.86 7.28 3.39
C GLY A 95 -8.18 6.28 2.46
N ALA A 96 -7.42 5.35 3.03
CA ALA A 96 -6.55 4.44 2.29
C ALA A 96 -7.34 3.40 1.49
N VAL A 97 -8.36 2.80 2.10
CA VAL A 97 -9.24 1.79 1.47
C VAL A 97 -10.07 2.38 0.34
N THR A 98 -10.63 3.58 0.52
CA THR A 98 -11.39 4.26 -0.54
C THR A 98 -10.50 4.63 -1.72
N MET A 99 -9.27 5.11 -1.48
CA MET A 99 -8.31 5.39 -2.55
C MET A 99 -7.86 4.11 -3.26
N LEU A 100 -7.67 3.01 -2.51
CA LEU A 100 -7.30 1.71 -3.04
C LEU A 100 -8.39 1.11 -3.92
N GLN A 101 -9.64 1.12 -3.45
CA GLN A 101 -10.80 0.72 -4.25
C GLN A 101 -10.90 1.56 -5.53
N ASN A 102 -10.78 2.89 -5.42
CA ASN A 102 -10.82 3.75 -6.59
C ASN A 102 -9.69 3.40 -7.57
N GLN A 103 -8.44 3.24 -7.11
CA GLN A 103 -7.26 2.87 -7.92
C GLN A 103 -7.38 1.52 -8.60
N LEU A 104 -7.87 0.51 -7.88
CA LEU A 104 -8.11 -0.82 -8.42
C LEU A 104 -9.25 -0.81 -9.44
N SER A 105 -10.30 -0.03 -9.23
CA SER A 105 -11.36 0.15 -10.23
C SER A 105 -10.84 0.82 -11.50
N MET A 106 -9.99 1.86 -11.41
CA MET A 106 -9.39 2.47 -12.62
C MET A 106 -8.44 1.51 -13.35
N HIS A 107 -7.62 0.73 -12.62
CA HIS A 107 -6.71 -0.24 -13.25
C HIS A 107 -7.46 -1.44 -13.84
N ALA A 108 -8.54 -1.89 -13.21
CA ALA A 108 -9.41 -2.94 -13.76
C ALA A 108 -10.06 -2.51 -15.07
N VAL A 109 -10.50 -1.24 -15.15
CA VAL A 109 -11.05 -0.66 -16.40
C VAL A 109 -9.97 -0.52 -17.47
N ALA A 110 -8.73 -0.15 -17.12
CA ALA A 110 -7.63 -0.04 -18.07
C ALA A 110 -7.17 -1.39 -18.66
N ALA A 111 -7.38 -2.50 -17.94
CA ALA A 111 -7.05 -3.84 -18.41
C ALA A 111 -8.13 -4.48 -19.30
N GLN A 112 -9.32 -3.87 -19.40
CA GLN A 112 -10.44 -4.37 -20.22
C GLN A 112 -10.53 -3.70 -21.62
N ASP A 113 -9.60 -2.82 -21.96
CA ASP A 113 -9.52 -2.18 -23.29
C ASP A 113 -8.35 -2.79 -24.10
N ILE A 114 -8.50 -4.06 -24.50
CA ILE A 114 -7.72 -4.71 -25.58
C ILE A 114 -8.52 -5.85 -26.20
#